data_AF-A0A6N8ZZP7-F1
#
_entry.id   AF-A0A6N8ZZP7-F1
#
_cell.length_a   1.000
_cell.length_b   1.000
_cell.length_c   1.000
_cell.angle_alpha   90.00
_cell.angle_beta   90.00
_cell.angle_gamma   90.00
#
_symmetry.space_group_name_H-M   'P 1'
#
loop_
_entity.id
_entity.type
_entity.pdbx_description
1 polymer ?
#
loop_
_entity_poly.entity_id
_entity_poly.type
_entity_poly.pdbx_seq_one_letter_code
_entity_poly.pdbx_strand_id
1 'polypeptide(L)'
;MERTQIEEVLSRVEARLEEDPEAGLSGSGFWKAVDSVKRSPDLVDEFADRIGRIDQKAFQRWAMLTVPIGVGTMFAELVTLGGLGLVGLAYYTSTPWNGFFLLAGMGVVLTATHGLAHLLVGRLGGIQFTHWFIGTLIRPQPGVKTDYATYLATSPSRRAWMHASGAIFSKIVPFALIPAGLIAGVQSWAIWMLVITGVASILTDLVWSTRFSDWKRFNRERRYITG
;
A
#
# COMPACT_ATOMS: atom_id res chain seq x y z
N MET A 1 -1.57 27.40 3.48
CA MET A 1 -1.99 28.23 2.33
C MET A 1 -3.37 28.75 2.65
N GLU A 2 -3.66 29.98 2.28
CA GLU A 2 -5.01 30.54 2.42
C GLU A 2 -5.98 29.87 1.43
N ARG A 3 -7.29 29.93 1.71
CA ARG A 3 -8.33 29.31 0.86
C ARG A 3 -8.22 29.73 -0.60
N THR A 4 -8.07 31.03 -0.87
CA THR A 4 -7.91 31.57 -2.23
C THR A 4 -6.69 31.00 -2.95
N GLN A 5 -5.57 30.81 -2.23
CA GLN A 5 -4.36 30.22 -2.82
C GLN A 5 -4.54 28.74 -3.14
N ILE A 6 -5.30 28.01 -2.31
CA ILE A 6 -5.65 26.60 -2.59
C ILE A 6 -6.50 26.54 -3.86
N GLU A 7 -7.54 27.38 -3.94
CA GLU A 7 -8.45 27.48 -5.09
C GLU A 7 -7.71 27.77 -6.40
N GLU A 8 -6.81 28.76 -6.40
CA GLU A 8 -5.98 29.10 -7.56
C GLU A 8 -5.07 27.94 -7.99
N VAL A 9 -4.44 27.26 -7.02
CA VAL A 9 -3.56 26.13 -7.30
C VAL A 9 -4.33 24.96 -7.90
N LEU A 10 -5.48 24.60 -7.31
CA LEU A 10 -6.29 23.48 -7.80
C LEU A 10 -6.83 23.77 -9.20
N SER A 11 -7.32 24.99 -9.44
CA SER A 11 -7.82 25.42 -10.76
C SER A 11 -6.73 25.35 -11.83
N ARG A 12 -5.53 25.85 -11.53
CA ARG A 12 -4.39 25.76 -12.46
C ARG A 12 -3.97 24.32 -12.74
N VAL A 13 -4.00 23.44 -11.72
CA VAL A 13 -3.66 22.03 -11.88
C VAL A 13 -4.70 21.32 -12.76
N GLU A 14 -5.98 21.59 -12.57
CA GLU A 14 -7.06 21.04 -13.39
C GLU A 14 -6.89 21.44 -14.85
N ALA A 15 -6.71 22.74 -15.13
CA ALA A 15 -6.48 23.24 -16.48
C ALA A 15 -5.25 22.59 -17.13
N ARG A 16 -4.13 22.50 -16.39
CA ARG A 16 -2.92 21.82 -16.88
C ARG A 16 -3.16 20.35 -17.23
N LEU A 17 -3.93 19.62 -16.41
CA LEU A 17 -4.28 18.23 -16.69
C LEU A 17 -5.24 18.11 -17.88
N GLU A 18 -5.98 19.15 -18.23
CA GLU A 18 -6.84 19.16 -19.42
C GLU A 18 -6.04 19.40 -20.70
N GLU A 19 -5.08 20.32 -20.64
CA GLU A 19 -4.22 20.70 -21.77
C GLU A 19 -3.18 19.62 -22.09
N ASP A 20 -2.56 19.02 -21.06
CA ASP A 20 -1.48 18.05 -21.22
C ASP A 20 -1.84 16.71 -20.56
N PRO A 21 -2.15 15.67 -21.35
CA PRO A 21 -2.40 14.33 -20.86
C PRO A 21 -1.23 13.74 -20.05
N GLU A 22 0.02 14.11 -20.35
CA GLU A 22 1.21 13.58 -19.68
C GLU A 22 1.59 14.38 -18.42
N ALA A 23 0.90 15.49 -18.14
CA ALA A 23 1.17 16.31 -16.98
C ALA A 23 0.96 15.52 -15.66
N GLY A 24 2.01 15.45 -14.85
CA GLY A 24 1.95 14.95 -13.49
C GLY A 24 1.64 16.03 -12.45
N LEU A 25 1.33 15.60 -11.23
CA LEU A 25 1.06 16.50 -10.10
C LEU A 25 2.33 17.08 -9.47
N SER A 26 3.50 16.50 -9.76
CA SER A 26 4.78 16.96 -9.19
C SER A 26 5.13 18.38 -9.65
N GLY A 27 5.65 19.20 -8.74
CA GLY A 27 6.04 20.58 -9.03
C GLY A 27 4.90 21.57 -9.27
N SER A 28 3.64 21.13 -9.34
CA SER A 28 2.48 21.98 -9.67
C SER A 28 1.96 22.85 -8.51
N GLY A 29 2.38 22.55 -7.29
CA GLY A 29 1.83 23.10 -6.05
C GLY A 29 0.71 22.26 -5.43
N PHE A 30 0.15 21.28 -6.16
CA PHE A 30 -0.92 20.40 -5.69
C PHE A 30 -0.66 19.79 -4.31
N TRP A 31 0.52 19.20 -4.10
CA TRP A 31 0.85 18.56 -2.82
C TRP A 31 1.00 19.55 -1.65
N LYS A 32 1.30 20.83 -1.91
CA LYS A 32 1.32 21.89 -0.88
C LYS A 32 -0.11 22.31 -0.50
N ALA A 33 -1.03 22.35 -1.47
CA ALA A 33 -2.45 22.57 -1.22
C ALA A 33 -3.05 21.43 -0.37
N VAL A 34 -2.79 20.18 -0.77
CA VAL A 34 -3.16 18.98 0.00
C VAL A 34 -2.62 19.01 1.44
N ASP A 35 -1.35 19.39 1.60
CA ASP A 35 -0.72 19.51 2.92
C ASP A 35 -1.35 20.62 3.77
N SER A 36 -1.87 21.69 3.16
CA SER A 36 -2.64 22.72 3.85
C SER A 36 -4.00 22.17 4.29
N VAL A 37 -4.73 21.48 3.41
CA VAL A 37 -6.02 20.84 3.74
C VAL A 37 -5.88 19.80 4.85
N LYS A 38 -4.80 19.01 4.87
CA LYS A 38 -4.55 18.04 5.95
C LYS A 38 -4.35 18.65 7.33
N ARG A 39 -3.91 19.91 7.42
CA ARG A 39 -3.71 20.62 8.69
C ARG A 39 -4.98 21.29 9.22
N SER A 40 -5.96 21.51 8.36
CA SER A 40 -7.12 22.35 8.65
C SER A 40 -8.40 21.57 8.34
N PRO A 41 -9.04 20.96 9.36
CA PRO A 41 -10.24 20.14 9.17
C PRO A 41 -11.39 20.88 8.47
N ASP A 42 -11.51 22.20 8.67
CA ASP A 42 -12.52 23.05 8.03
C ASP A 42 -12.37 23.14 6.50
N LEU A 43 -11.16 22.88 5.98
CA LEU A 43 -10.88 22.88 4.55
C LEU A 43 -11.17 21.53 3.89
N VAL A 44 -11.36 20.47 4.68
CA VAL A 44 -11.61 19.13 4.16
C VAL A 44 -12.96 19.07 3.47
N ASP A 45 -14.01 19.57 4.10
CA ASP A 45 -15.37 19.56 3.53
C ASP A 45 -15.46 20.36 2.22
N GLU A 46 -14.64 21.41 2.09
CA GLU A 46 -14.61 22.28 0.92
C GLU A 46 -13.78 21.68 -0.23
N PHE A 47 -12.60 21.12 0.06
CA PHE A 47 -11.60 20.77 -0.96
C PHE A 47 -11.37 19.28 -1.18
N ALA A 48 -11.77 18.40 -0.25
CA ALA A 48 -11.40 16.97 -0.32
C ALA A 48 -11.88 16.29 -1.61
N ASP A 49 -13.13 16.52 -2.00
CA ASP A 49 -13.72 15.93 -3.21
C ASP A 49 -13.01 16.42 -4.47
N ARG A 50 -12.70 17.72 -4.55
CA ARG A 50 -11.99 18.29 -5.69
C ARG A 50 -10.57 17.74 -5.80
N ILE A 51 -9.85 17.70 -4.69
CA ILE A 51 -8.53 17.09 -4.61
C ILE A 51 -8.59 15.62 -5.03
N GLY A 52 -9.61 14.88 -4.57
CA GLY A 52 -9.86 13.48 -4.94
C GLY A 52 -10.02 13.29 -6.44
N ARG A 53 -10.82 14.14 -7.11
CA ARG A 53 -10.99 14.09 -8.56
C ARG A 53 -9.70 14.38 -9.32
N ILE A 54 -8.94 15.40 -8.91
CA ILE A 54 -7.65 15.75 -9.54
C ILE A 54 -6.66 14.60 -9.41
N ASP A 55 -6.52 14.05 -8.20
CA ASP A 55 -5.63 12.93 -7.90
C ASP A 55 -6.03 11.66 -8.68
N GLN A 56 -7.32 11.37 -8.79
CA GLN A 56 -7.82 10.23 -9.56
C GLN A 56 -7.55 10.40 -11.06
N LYS A 57 -7.77 11.61 -11.62
CA LYS A 57 -7.50 11.92 -13.03
C LYS A 57 -6.02 11.75 -13.36
N ALA A 58 -5.13 12.29 -12.53
CA ALA A 58 -3.69 12.11 -12.71
C ALA A 58 -3.25 10.64 -12.55
N PHE A 59 -3.84 9.92 -11.59
CA PHE A 59 -3.53 8.51 -11.36
C PHE A 59 -3.89 7.61 -12.55
N GLN A 60 -5.06 7.80 -13.15
CA GLN A 60 -5.52 6.98 -14.28
C GLN A 60 -4.58 7.06 -15.49
N ARG A 61 -3.86 8.18 -15.65
CA ARG A 61 -2.89 8.35 -16.72
C ARG A 61 -1.50 7.82 -16.36
N TRP A 62 -1.19 7.76 -15.07
CA TRP A 62 0.08 7.27 -14.57
C TRP A 62 0.14 5.74 -14.46
N ALA A 63 -0.96 5.10 -14.08
CA ALA A 63 -1.01 3.65 -13.87
C ALA A 63 -0.99 2.90 -15.19
N MET A 64 -0.09 1.91 -15.32
CA MET A 64 -0.01 1.07 -16.53
C MET A 64 -1.20 0.11 -16.63
N LEU A 65 -1.63 -0.43 -15.49
CA LEU A 65 -2.79 -1.30 -15.39
C LEU A 65 -3.62 -0.87 -14.19
N THR A 66 -4.94 -0.80 -14.38
CA THR A 66 -5.89 -0.62 -13.28
C THR A 66 -6.95 -1.71 -13.36
N VAL A 67 -7.35 -2.19 -12.20
CA VAL A 67 -8.41 -3.20 -12.04
C VAL A 67 -9.39 -2.64 -11.01
N PRO A 68 -10.71 -2.68 -11.28
CA PRO A 68 -11.71 -2.24 -10.32
C PRO A 68 -11.52 -2.91 -8.95
N ILE A 69 -11.70 -2.15 -7.86
CA ILE A 69 -11.33 -2.60 -6.51
C ILE A 69 -11.90 -3.98 -6.15
N GLY A 70 -13.16 -4.27 -6.48
CA GLY A 70 -13.80 -5.56 -6.18
C GLY A 70 -13.13 -6.74 -6.87
N VAL A 71 -12.87 -6.61 -8.18
CA VAL A 71 -12.22 -7.65 -8.99
C VAL A 71 -10.78 -7.87 -8.54
N GLY A 72 -10.04 -6.79 -8.31
CA GLY A 72 -8.66 -6.88 -7.85
C GLY A 72 -8.55 -7.47 -6.45
N THR A 73 -9.48 -7.17 -5.54
CA THR A 73 -9.51 -7.75 -4.19
C THR A 73 -9.83 -9.23 -4.24
N MET A 74 -10.85 -9.63 -5.01
CA MET A 74 -11.16 -11.04 -5.24
C MET A 74 -9.94 -11.80 -5.76
N PHE A 75 -9.24 -11.24 -6.75
CA PHE A 75 -8.02 -11.84 -7.27
C PHE A 75 -6.91 -11.93 -6.21
N ALA A 76 -6.68 -10.88 -5.42
CA ALA A 76 -5.69 -10.88 -4.35
C ALA A 76 -6.00 -11.92 -3.25
N GLU A 77 -7.28 -12.11 -2.92
CA GLU A 77 -7.73 -13.15 -2.00
C GLU A 77 -7.50 -14.55 -2.58
N LEU A 78 -7.85 -14.79 -3.85
CA LEU A 78 -7.57 -16.05 -4.53
C LEU A 78 -6.07 -16.35 -4.61
N VAL A 79 -5.23 -15.35 -4.88
CA VAL A 79 -3.77 -15.48 -4.87
C VAL A 79 -3.26 -15.83 -3.48
N THR A 80 -3.82 -15.21 -2.43
CA THR A 80 -3.48 -15.54 -1.04
C THR A 80 -3.86 -16.98 -0.71
N LEU A 81 -5.07 -17.43 -1.09
CA LEU A 81 -5.50 -18.81 -0.93
C LEU A 81 -4.60 -19.79 -1.70
N GLY A 82 -4.20 -19.45 -2.92
CA GLY A 82 -3.24 -20.22 -3.70
C GLY A 82 -1.87 -20.32 -3.00
N GLY A 83 -1.37 -19.22 -2.45
CA GLY A 83 -0.15 -19.20 -1.64
C GLY A 83 -0.25 -20.08 -0.38
N LEU A 84 -1.37 -20.02 0.32
CA LEU A 84 -1.65 -20.93 1.45
C LEU A 84 -1.77 -22.39 1.00
N GLY A 85 -2.32 -22.64 -0.19
CA GLY A 85 -2.33 -23.96 -0.83
C GLY A 85 -0.92 -24.50 -1.07
N LEU A 86 0.00 -23.66 -1.55
CA LEU A 86 1.42 -24.04 -1.69
C LEU A 86 2.06 -24.37 -0.33
N VAL A 87 1.75 -23.60 0.72
CA VAL A 87 2.17 -23.96 2.09
C VAL A 87 1.57 -25.32 2.50
N GLY A 88 0.31 -25.58 2.19
CA GLY A 88 -0.35 -26.86 2.44
C GLY A 88 0.31 -28.04 1.71
N LEU A 89 0.75 -27.84 0.46
CA LEU A 89 1.47 -28.86 -0.31
C LEU A 89 2.79 -29.28 0.35
N ALA A 90 3.42 -28.41 1.14
CA ALA A 90 4.64 -28.75 1.88
C ALA A 90 4.43 -29.95 2.83
N TYR A 91 3.23 -30.16 3.35
CA TYR A 91 2.91 -31.28 4.25
C TYR A 91 2.80 -32.64 3.54
N TYR A 92 2.58 -32.64 2.23
CA TYR A 92 2.29 -33.84 1.45
C TYR A 92 3.37 -34.13 0.41
N THR A 93 4.44 -33.34 0.38
CA THR A 93 5.51 -33.47 -0.62
C THR A 93 6.78 -33.98 0.05
N SER A 94 7.53 -34.83 -0.65
CA SER A 94 8.82 -35.31 -0.18
C SER A 94 9.89 -34.21 -0.12
N THR A 95 10.89 -34.44 0.70
CA THR A 95 12.12 -33.66 0.70
C THR A 95 12.87 -33.81 -0.64
N PRO A 96 13.45 -32.74 -1.24
CA PRO A 96 13.55 -31.37 -0.76
C PRO A 96 12.41 -30.43 -1.20
N TRP A 97 11.44 -30.93 -1.97
CA TRP A 97 10.41 -30.12 -2.63
C TRP A 97 9.46 -29.43 -1.66
N ASN A 98 9.18 -30.02 -0.49
CA ASN A 98 8.40 -29.37 0.56
C ASN A 98 8.95 -28.00 0.98
N GLY A 99 10.28 -27.84 1.05
CA GLY A 99 10.91 -26.56 1.34
C GLY A 99 10.66 -25.50 0.26
N PHE A 100 10.72 -25.89 -1.02
CA PHE A 100 10.41 -24.98 -2.13
C PHE A 100 8.94 -24.55 -2.15
N PHE A 101 8.01 -25.48 -1.91
CA PHE A 101 6.58 -25.16 -1.81
C PHE A 101 6.29 -24.19 -0.66
N LEU A 102 6.91 -24.40 0.50
CA LEU A 102 6.79 -23.49 1.65
C LEU A 102 7.28 -22.08 1.31
N LEU A 103 8.45 -21.95 0.68
CA LEU A 103 9.02 -20.64 0.33
C LEU A 103 8.26 -19.95 -0.80
N ALA A 104 7.79 -20.69 -1.79
CA ALA A 104 6.93 -20.15 -2.84
C ALA A 104 5.60 -19.65 -2.24
N GLY A 105 4.98 -20.45 -1.37
CA GLY A 105 3.77 -20.06 -0.64
C GLY A 105 4.00 -18.81 0.22
N MET A 106 5.13 -18.75 0.94
CA MET A 106 5.51 -17.57 1.71
C MET A 106 5.61 -16.32 0.84
N GLY A 107 6.29 -16.37 -0.31
CA GLY A 107 6.42 -15.24 -1.22
C GLY A 107 5.06 -14.74 -1.72
N VAL A 108 4.20 -15.66 -2.14
CA VAL A 108 2.84 -15.34 -2.62
C VAL A 108 1.99 -14.70 -1.52
N VAL A 109 1.92 -15.33 -0.34
CA VAL A 109 1.15 -14.82 0.81
C VAL A 109 1.68 -13.46 1.23
N LEU A 110 3.00 -13.28 1.33
CA LEU A 110 3.62 -12.03 1.74
C LEU A 110 3.24 -10.88 0.79
N THR A 111 3.35 -11.07 -0.52
CA THR A 111 3.04 -10.03 -1.50
C THR A 111 1.55 -9.69 -1.52
N ALA A 112 0.67 -10.69 -1.53
CA ALA A 112 -0.77 -10.45 -1.60
C ALA A 112 -1.33 -9.84 -0.31
N THR A 113 -0.89 -10.33 0.85
CA THR A 113 -1.37 -9.83 2.14
C THR A 113 -0.91 -8.41 2.47
N HIS A 114 0.20 -7.93 1.89
CA HIS A 114 0.63 -6.54 2.06
C HIS A 114 -0.42 -5.53 1.56
N GLY A 115 -0.91 -5.70 0.33
CA GLY A 115 -1.96 -4.85 -0.24
C GLY A 115 -3.31 -5.04 0.46
N LEU A 116 -3.65 -6.28 0.81
CA LEU A 116 -4.88 -6.60 1.55
C LEU A 116 -4.89 -6.00 2.96
N ALA A 117 -3.73 -5.92 3.63
CA ALA A 117 -3.62 -5.28 4.94
C ALA A 117 -3.95 -3.78 4.87
N HIS A 118 -3.41 -3.06 3.87
CA HIS A 118 -3.78 -1.67 3.63
C HIS A 118 -5.28 -1.51 3.39
N LEU A 119 -5.87 -2.40 2.58
CA LEU A 119 -7.29 -2.35 2.25
C LEU A 119 -8.15 -2.58 3.50
N LEU A 120 -7.85 -3.63 4.28
CA LEU A 120 -8.59 -3.97 5.49
C LEU A 120 -8.50 -2.85 6.52
N VAL A 121 -7.28 -2.45 6.90
CA VAL A 121 -7.06 -1.41 7.93
C VAL A 121 -7.57 -0.05 7.44
N GLY A 122 -7.41 0.26 6.16
CA GLY A 122 -7.95 1.46 5.54
C GLY A 122 -9.48 1.53 5.62
N ARG A 123 -10.17 0.45 5.21
CA ARG A 123 -11.64 0.40 5.26
C ARG A 123 -12.18 0.48 6.69
N LEU A 124 -11.56 -0.23 7.65
CA LEU A 124 -11.89 -0.10 9.07
C LEU A 124 -11.67 1.34 9.58
N GLY A 125 -10.74 2.08 8.98
CA GLY A 125 -10.50 3.49 9.27
C GLY A 125 -11.46 4.48 8.60
N GLY A 126 -12.30 4.03 7.65
CA GLY A 126 -13.18 4.88 6.85
C GLY A 126 -12.62 5.31 5.48
N ILE A 127 -11.47 4.75 5.08
CA ILE A 127 -10.83 5.06 3.80
C ILE A 127 -11.38 4.12 2.72
N GLN A 128 -11.87 4.69 1.63
CA GLN A 128 -12.29 3.95 0.45
C GLN A 128 -11.12 3.76 -0.53
N PHE A 129 -11.28 2.79 -1.42
CA PHE A 129 -10.29 2.44 -2.43
C PHE A 129 -11.00 2.26 -3.77
N THR A 130 -10.40 2.77 -4.83
CA THR A 130 -11.04 2.79 -6.16
C THR A 130 -10.54 1.65 -7.04
N HIS A 131 -9.25 1.35 -7.02
CA HIS A 131 -8.61 0.39 -7.93
C HIS A 131 -7.46 -0.36 -7.27
N TRP A 132 -7.24 -1.60 -7.72
CA TRP A 132 -5.90 -2.19 -7.73
C TRP A 132 -5.15 -1.71 -8.96
N PHE A 133 -3.84 -1.58 -8.88
CA PHE A 133 -3.05 -1.11 -10.02
C PHE A 133 -1.65 -1.70 -10.04
N ILE A 134 -1.05 -1.66 -11.23
CA ILE A 134 0.39 -1.77 -11.43
C ILE A 134 0.88 -0.39 -11.87
N GLY A 135 1.95 0.08 -11.22
CA GLY A 135 2.59 1.36 -11.55
C GLY A 135 3.19 1.39 -12.96
N THR A 136 4.15 2.27 -13.19
CA THR A 136 4.76 2.42 -14.53
C THR A 136 5.68 1.24 -14.87
N LEU A 137 6.02 1.07 -16.15
CA LEU A 137 6.93 0.01 -16.61
C LEU A 137 8.30 0.03 -15.90
N ILE A 138 8.79 1.23 -15.54
CA ILE A 138 10.06 1.41 -14.83
C ILE A 138 9.93 1.09 -13.33
N ARG A 139 8.70 1.12 -12.78
CA ARG A 139 8.39 0.79 -11.38
C ARG A 139 7.08 -0.02 -11.31
N PRO A 140 7.08 -1.28 -11.78
CA PRO A 140 5.88 -2.10 -11.91
C PRO A 140 5.51 -2.69 -10.54
N GLN A 141 5.22 -1.82 -9.58
CA GLN A 141 4.83 -2.24 -8.23
C GLN A 141 3.31 -2.32 -8.15
N PRO A 142 2.75 -3.45 -7.69
CA PRO A 142 1.33 -3.57 -7.42
C PRO A 142 0.95 -2.69 -6.23
N GLY A 143 -0.25 -2.12 -6.25
CA GLY A 143 -0.77 -1.32 -5.15
C GLY A 143 -2.28 -1.16 -5.19
N VAL A 144 -2.81 -0.61 -4.09
CA VAL A 144 -4.21 -0.19 -3.98
C VAL A 144 -4.29 1.33 -4.01
N LYS A 145 -5.17 1.86 -4.86
CA LYS A 145 -5.43 3.30 -4.96
C LYS A 145 -6.49 3.68 -3.94
N THR A 146 -6.10 4.49 -2.96
CA THR A 146 -7.03 5.16 -2.05
C THR A 146 -7.88 6.17 -2.80
N ASP A 147 -9.17 6.21 -2.49
CA ASP A 147 -9.99 7.41 -2.75
C ASP A 147 -9.45 8.54 -1.88
N TYR A 148 -8.91 9.58 -2.52
CA TYR A 148 -8.17 10.60 -1.79
C TYR A 148 -9.10 11.56 -1.01
N ALA A 149 -10.37 11.67 -1.39
CA ALA A 149 -11.34 12.48 -0.65
C ALA A 149 -11.65 11.82 0.70
N THR A 150 -12.03 10.54 0.69
CA THR A 150 -12.26 9.77 1.92
C THR A 150 -10.98 9.61 2.75
N TYR A 151 -9.82 9.55 2.09
CA TYR A 151 -8.53 9.59 2.76
C TYR A 151 -8.35 10.90 3.53
N LEU A 152 -8.62 12.06 2.94
CA LEU A 152 -8.49 13.36 3.63
C LEU A 152 -9.50 13.53 4.77
N ALA A 153 -10.72 13.04 4.60
CA ALA A 153 -11.76 13.03 5.63
C ALA A 153 -11.42 12.13 6.83
N THR A 154 -10.54 11.15 6.65
CA THR A 154 -10.14 10.23 7.71
C THR A 154 -9.10 10.86 8.63
N SER A 155 -9.20 10.63 9.94
CA SER A 155 -8.25 11.21 10.92
C SER A 155 -6.79 10.79 10.67
N PRO A 156 -5.80 11.64 10.97
CA PRO A 156 -4.39 11.36 10.70
C PRO A 156 -3.89 10.05 11.33
N SER A 157 -4.37 9.71 12.53
CA SER A 157 -4.02 8.45 13.21
C SER A 157 -4.44 7.22 12.40
N ARG A 158 -5.66 7.21 11.87
CA ARG A 158 -6.17 6.10 11.06
C ARG A 158 -5.44 5.98 9.72
N ARG A 159 -5.13 7.12 9.08
CA ARG A 159 -4.30 7.15 7.86
C ARG A 159 -2.90 6.59 8.12
N ALA A 160 -2.29 6.95 9.24
CA ALA A 160 -1.00 6.44 9.64
C ALA A 160 -1.05 4.90 9.78
N TRP A 161 -1.99 4.38 10.57
CA TRP A 161 -2.15 2.93 10.76
C TRP A 161 -2.42 2.17 9.46
N MET A 162 -3.20 2.74 8.54
CA MET A 162 -3.38 2.16 7.21
C MET A 162 -2.03 2.00 6.50
N HIS A 163 -1.15 3.02 6.47
CA HIS A 163 0.18 2.86 5.88
C HIS A 163 1.04 1.84 6.63
N ALA A 164 1.02 1.83 7.97
CA ALA A 164 1.84 0.86 8.73
C ALA A 164 1.41 -0.61 8.53
N SER A 165 0.13 -0.85 8.23
CA SER A 165 -0.44 -2.20 8.18
C SER A 165 0.26 -3.14 7.19
N GLY A 166 0.53 -2.69 5.97
CA GLY A 166 1.23 -3.48 4.95
C GLY A 166 2.64 -3.89 5.42
N ALA A 167 3.39 -2.94 5.96
CA ALA A 167 4.73 -3.18 6.49
C ALA A 167 4.75 -4.09 7.72
N ILE A 168 3.72 -4.04 8.58
CA ILE A 168 3.60 -4.94 9.75
C ILE A 168 3.32 -6.37 9.27
N PHE A 169 2.31 -6.56 8.41
CA PHE A 169 1.93 -7.89 7.93
C PHE A 169 3.06 -8.57 7.17
N SER A 170 3.77 -7.85 6.29
CA SER A 170 4.89 -8.40 5.53
C SER A 170 6.04 -8.90 6.42
N LYS A 171 6.16 -8.41 7.66
CA LYS A 171 7.15 -8.89 8.65
C LYS A 171 6.65 -10.08 9.43
N ILE A 172 5.35 -10.17 9.68
CA ILE A 172 4.75 -11.27 10.44
C ILE A 172 4.78 -12.56 9.62
N VAL A 173 4.47 -12.48 8.32
CA VAL A 173 4.30 -13.67 7.45
C VAL A 173 5.46 -14.66 7.50
N PRO A 174 6.75 -14.26 7.32
CA PRO A 174 7.85 -15.22 7.35
C PRO A 174 7.95 -15.96 8.68
N PHE A 175 7.76 -15.28 9.81
CA PHE A 175 7.82 -15.91 11.14
C PHE A 175 6.59 -16.78 11.43
N ALA A 176 5.41 -16.35 10.98
CA ALA A 176 4.16 -17.11 11.16
C ALA A 176 4.19 -18.46 10.43
N LEU A 177 4.99 -18.59 9.37
CA LEU A 177 5.14 -19.83 8.61
C LEU A 177 6.23 -20.77 9.14
N ILE A 178 7.04 -20.35 10.12
CA ILE A 178 8.07 -21.21 10.73
C ILE A 178 7.43 -22.46 11.37
N PRO A 179 6.39 -22.34 12.24
CA PRO A 179 5.73 -23.52 12.81
C PRO A 179 5.19 -24.47 11.75
N ALA A 180 4.61 -23.92 10.67
CA ALA A 180 4.11 -24.73 9.56
C ALA A 180 5.23 -25.54 8.89
N GLY A 181 6.39 -24.93 8.63
CA GLY A 181 7.53 -25.63 8.08
C GLY A 181 8.07 -26.73 9.01
N LEU A 182 8.15 -26.45 10.32
CA LEU A 182 8.61 -27.42 11.31
C LEU A 182 7.68 -28.65 11.38
N ILE A 183 6.36 -28.44 11.37
CA ILE A 183 5.38 -29.53 11.40
C ILE A 183 5.42 -30.33 10.08
N ALA A 184 5.58 -29.66 8.94
CA ALA A 184 5.71 -30.30 7.63
C ALA A 184 7.06 -31.02 7.42
N GLY A 185 7.97 -31.02 8.40
CA GLY A 185 9.27 -31.69 8.30
C GLY A 185 10.15 -31.12 7.17
N VAL A 186 10.04 -29.81 6.88
CA VAL A 186 10.89 -29.18 5.88
C VAL A 186 12.35 -29.12 6.36
N GLN A 187 13.30 -29.07 5.44
CA GLN A 187 14.71 -29.02 5.80
C GLN A 187 15.05 -27.69 6.47
N SER A 188 16.09 -27.72 7.31
CA SER A 188 16.57 -26.56 8.06
C SER A 188 16.90 -25.35 7.17
N TRP A 189 17.37 -25.55 5.94
CA TRP A 189 17.66 -24.45 5.03
C TRP A 189 16.42 -23.60 4.71
N ALA A 190 15.24 -24.22 4.55
CA ALA A 190 14.01 -23.50 4.25
C ALA A 190 13.52 -22.71 5.49
N ILE A 191 13.68 -23.27 6.69
CA ILE A 191 13.41 -22.57 7.95
C ILE A 191 14.34 -21.36 8.10
N TRP A 192 15.63 -21.53 7.85
CA TRP A 192 16.59 -20.42 7.89
C TRP A 192 16.25 -19.34 6.87
N MET A 193 15.78 -19.70 5.68
CA MET A 193 15.32 -18.73 4.68
C MET A 193 14.13 -17.91 5.19
N LEU A 194 13.16 -18.50 5.91
CA LEU A 194 12.07 -17.76 6.55
C LEU A 194 12.59 -16.77 7.61
N VAL A 195 13.50 -17.24 8.48
CA VAL A 195 14.13 -16.41 9.52
C VAL A 195 14.90 -15.25 8.91
N ILE A 196 15.77 -15.54 7.93
CA ILE A 196 16.58 -14.52 7.24
C ILE A 196 15.67 -13.52 6.54
N THR A 197 14.63 -13.97 5.85
CA THR A 197 13.68 -13.07 5.17
C THR A 197 12.98 -12.14 6.17
N GLY A 198 12.47 -12.70 7.27
CA GLY A 198 11.83 -11.92 8.33
C GLY A 198 12.78 -10.90 8.96
N VAL A 199 13.96 -11.33 9.39
CA VAL A 199 14.97 -10.46 10.01
C VAL A 199 15.48 -9.40 9.03
N ALA A 200 15.82 -9.78 7.79
CA ALA A 200 16.25 -8.85 6.77
C ALA A 200 15.19 -7.79 6.50
N SER A 201 13.90 -8.17 6.42
CA SER A 201 12.80 -7.21 6.23
C SER A 201 12.67 -6.20 7.38
N ILE A 202 12.97 -6.61 8.62
CA ILE A 202 13.01 -5.71 9.78
C ILE A 202 14.22 -4.79 9.70
N LEU A 203 15.40 -5.34 9.41
CA LEU A 203 16.65 -4.57 9.32
C LEU A 203 16.62 -3.54 8.19
N THR A 204 16.10 -3.92 7.01
CA THR A 204 15.92 -3.00 5.88
C THR A 204 15.05 -1.82 6.29
N ASP A 205 13.99 -2.06 7.06
CA ASP A 205 13.19 -0.97 7.59
C ASP A 205 13.97 -0.13 8.60
N LEU A 206 14.64 -0.71 9.60
CA LEU A 206 15.41 0.09 10.56
C LEU A 206 16.46 1.01 9.89
N VAL A 207 17.05 0.58 8.78
CA VAL A 207 18.10 1.33 8.07
C VAL A 207 17.54 2.31 7.03
N TRP A 208 16.49 1.95 6.28
CA TRP A 208 15.99 2.73 5.13
C TRP A 208 14.56 3.30 5.30
N SER A 209 13.86 2.97 6.39
CA SER A 209 12.43 3.26 6.66
C SER A 209 12.03 4.71 6.40
N THR A 210 12.87 5.67 6.78
CA THR A 210 12.50 7.09 6.78
C THR A 210 12.44 7.72 5.39
N ARG A 211 12.98 7.07 4.35
CA ARG A 211 13.14 7.68 3.02
C ARG A 211 12.25 7.11 1.92
N PHE A 212 11.88 5.84 1.95
CA PHE A 212 11.17 5.20 0.81
C PHE A 212 10.03 4.22 1.18
N SER A 213 9.78 3.93 2.46
CA SER A 213 8.83 2.89 2.88
C SER A 213 7.47 3.44 3.36
N ASP A 214 6.54 2.53 3.65
CA ASP A 214 5.29 2.84 4.36
C ASP A 214 5.50 3.58 5.68
N TRP A 215 6.60 3.35 6.37
CA TRP A 215 6.94 4.09 7.59
C TRP A 215 7.19 5.56 7.35
N LYS A 216 7.71 5.95 6.17
CA LYS A 216 7.79 7.36 5.79
C LYS A 216 6.40 7.97 5.70
N ARG A 217 5.43 7.23 5.13
CA ARG A 217 4.04 7.68 5.01
C ARG A 217 3.38 7.72 6.38
N PHE A 218 3.54 6.69 7.20
CA PHE A 218 3.12 6.64 8.61
C PHE A 218 3.65 7.86 9.38
N ASN A 219 4.96 8.09 9.36
CA ASN A 219 5.60 9.21 10.07
C ASN A 219 5.14 10.56 9.55
N ARG A 220 4.88 10.70 8.24
CA ARG A 220 4.31 11.92 7.67
C ARG A 220 2.90 12.16 8.20
N GLU A 221 2.05 11.15 8.25
CA GLU A 221 0.68 11.30 8.76
C GLU A 221 0.65 11.54 10.27
N ARG A 222 1.56 10.91 11.04
CA ARG A 222 1.72 11.15 12.49
C ARG A 222 2.01 12.61 12.84
N ARG A 223 2.65 13.38 11.95
CA ARG A 223 2.95 14.81 12.19
C ARG A 223 1.70 15.67 12.33
N TYR A 224 0.57 15.27 11.74
CA TYR A 224 -0.71 15.98 11.89
C TYR A 224 -1.51 15.54 13.13
N ILE A 225 -0.97 14.66 13.97
CA ILE A 225 -1.58 14.30 15.27
C ILE A 225 -1.10 15.24 16.36
N THR A 226 0.16 15.68 16.26
CA THR A 226 0.86 16.42 17.30
C THR A 226 1.01 17.92 17.01
N GLY A 227 0.55 18.37 15.85
CA GLY A 227 0.57 19.77 15.43
C GLY A 227 -0.83 20.22 15.09
#